data_AF-A0A9X0UIY0-F1
#
_entry.id   AF-A0A9X0UIY0-F1
#
_cell.length_a   1.000
_cell.length_b   1.000
_cell.length_c   1.000
_cell.angle_alpha   90.00
_cell.angle_beta   90.00
_cell.angle_gamma   90.00
#
_symmetry.space_group_name_H-M   'P 1'
#
loop_
_entity.id
_entity.type
_entity.pdbx_description
1 polymer ?
#
loop_
_entity_poly.entity_id
_entity_poly.type
_entity_poly.pdbx_seq_one_letter_code
_entity_poly.pdbx_strand_id
1 'polypeptide(L)'
;MANRRDIPEGHHMNDYLIKFRRAKQEDTLEKMVEGAINAVKDHENFDSGTRFRIEIEIESAYDKRLKEMALGNVEHPEPSTTCASDKCHDKYDPEKILKEQLSKLG
;
A
#
# COMPACT_ATOMS: atom_id res chain seq x y z
N MET A 1 -23.31 7.89 15.17
CA MET A 1 -22.41 7.14 14.26
C MET A 1 -21.66 8.17 13.43
N ALA A 2 -20.34 8.27 13.58
CA ALA A 2 -19.53 9.21 12.80
C ALA A 2 -19.48 8.72 11.35
N ASN A 3 -19.95 9.54 10.39
CA ASN A 3 -19.94 9.18 8.99
C ASN A 3 -18.49 9.21 8.47
N ARG A 4 -17.96 8.07 8.04
CA ARG A 4 -16.64 7.97 7.37
C ARG A 4 -16.54 8.79 6.07
N ARG A 5 -17.64 9.40 5.61
CA ARG A 5 -17.72 10.25 4.43
C ARG A 5 -17.18 11.67 4.64
N ASP A 6 -16.88 12.04 5.89
CA ASP A 6 -16.41 13.38 6.25
C ASP A 6 -14.87 13.46 6.33
N ILE A 7 -14.16 12.42 5.90
CA ILE A 7 -12.70 12.35 5.86
C ILE A 7 -12.27 12.61 4.41
N PRO A 8 -11.38 13.58 4.16
CA PRO A 8 -10.87 13.86 2.82
C PRO A 8 -10.21 12.63 2.18
N GLU A 9 -10.33 12.51 0.87
CA GLU A 9 -9.71 11.43 0.11
C GLU A 9 -8.18 11.40 0.32
N GLY A 10 -7.60 10.19 0.41
CA GLY A 10 -6.17 10.01 0.69
C GLY A 10 -5.78 10.14 2.17
N HIS A 11 -6.74 10.42 3.05
CA HIS A 11 -6.58 10.48 4.50
C HIS A 11 -7.31 9.35 5.25
N HIS A 12 -7.67 8.27 4.55
CA HIS A 12 -8.23 7.08 5.20
C HIS A 12 -7.12 6.19 5.75
N MET A 13 -7.44 5.43 6.79
CA MET A 13 -6.50 4.53 7.48
C MET A 13 -5.80 3.56 6.53
N ASN A 14 -6.48 3.03 5.50
CA ASN A 14 -5.85 2.14 4.53
C ASN A 14 -4.77 2.83 3.69
N ASP A 15 -4.93 4.12 3.36
CA ASP A 15 -3.96 4.88 2.59
C ASP A 15 -2.68 5.10 3.39
N TYR A 16 -2.82 5.44 4.67
CA TYR A 16 -1.71 5.54 5.61
C TYR A 16 -1.05 4.19 5.86
N LEU A 17 -1.83 3.12 6.02
CA LEU A 17 -1.30 1.77 6.23
C LEU A 17 -0.41 1.31 5.06
N ILE A 18 -0.80 1.58 3.81
CA ILE A 18 0.01 1.26 2.63
C ILE A 18 1.37 1.97 2.69
N LYS A 19 1.38 3.24 3.12
CA LYS A 19 2.63 4.01 3.32
C LYS A 19 3.45 3.42 4.47
N PHE A 20 2.83 3.17 5.62
CA PHE A 20 3.48 2.65 6.83
C PHE A 20 4.03 1.23 6.69
N ARG A 21 3.49 0.41 5.79
CA ARG A 21 4.05 -0.90 5.43
C ARG A 21 5.46 -0.85 4.84
N ARG A 22 5.88 0.32 4.34
CA ARG A 22 7.25 0.54 3.87
C ARG A 22 8.26 0.58 5.03
N ALA A 23 7.82 0.96 6.23
CA ALA A 23 8.67 0.92 7.41
C ALA A 23 8.98 -0.54 7.79
N LYS A 24 10.27 -0.84 7.95
CA LYS A 24 10.79 -2.15 8.37
C LYS A 24 11.21 -2.18 9.84
N GLN A 25 11.32 -1.01 10.45
CA GLN A 25 11.70 -0.81 11.84
C GLN A 25 10.70 0.13 12.51
N GLU A 26 10.51 -0.02 13.82
CA GLU A 26 9.59 0.76 14.63
C GLU A 26 9.98 2.25 14.63
N ASP A 27 11.26 2.59 14.86
CA ASP A 27 11.76 3.98 14.80
C ASP A 27 11.46 4.69 13.48
N THR A 28 11.47 3.94 12.37
CA THR A 28 11.12 4.50 11.05
C THR A 28 9.63 4.75 10.95
N LEU A 29 8.83 3.82 11.47
CA LEU A 29 7.38 3.95 11.49
C LEU A 29 6.95 5.15 12.33
N GLU A 30 7.54 5.34 13.51
CA GLU A 30 7.28 6.49 14.38
C GLU A 30 7.55 7.82 13.66
N LYS A 31 8.70 7.97 13.00
CA LYS A 31 9.02 9.17 12.21
C LYS A 31 8.04 9.42 11.07
N MET A 32 7.57 8.35 10.42
CA MET A 32 6.56 8.47 9.36
C MET A 32 5.21 8.94 9.91
N VAL A 33 4.83 8.48 11.10
CA VAL A 33 3.58 8.87 11.78
C VAL A 33 3.66 10.32 12.23
N GLU A 34 4.77 10.73 12.86
CA GLU A 34 5.00 12.11 13.27
C GLU A 34 4.95 13.06 12.05
N GLY A 35 5.61 12.70 10.95
CA GLY A 35 5.55 13.46 9.70
C GLY A 35 4.13 13.56 9.14
N ALA A 36 3.34 12.49 9.22
CA ALA A 36 1.95 12.50 8.77
C ALA A 36 1.06 13.41 9.65
N ILE A 37 1.23 13.37 10.98
CA ILE A 37 0.48 14.22 11.91
C ILE A 37 0.84 15.69 11.71
N ASN A 38 2.14 16.01 11.58
CA ASN A 38 2.58 17.38 11.35
C ASN A 38 2.02 17.93 10.02
N ALA A 39 2.03 17.12 8.95
CA ALA A 39 1.43 17.51 7.68
C ALA A 39 -0.07 17.81 7.78
N VAL A 40 -0.81 17.12 8.65
CA VAL A 40 -2.24 17.38 8.91
C VAL A 40 -2.42 18.67 9.73
N LYS A 41 -1.56 18.90 10.72
CA LYS A 41 -1.60 20.11 11.56
C LYS A 41 -1.28 21.37 10.77
N ASP A 42 -0.32 21.29 9.84
CA ASP A 42 0.11 22.39 8.98
C ASP A 42 -0.87 22.66 7.84
N HIS A 43 -1.86 21.79 7.62
CA HIS A 43 -2.83 21.95 6.54
C HIS A 43 -3.88 23.02 6.86
N GLU A 44 -3.78 24.17 6.18
CA GLU A 44 -4.61 25.36 6.43
C GLU A 44 -6.12 25.12 6.22
N ASN A 45 -6.50 24.20 5.32
CA ASN A 45 -7.91 23.98 4.96
C ASN A 45 -8.65 22.97 5.84
N PHE A 46 -7.97 22.33 6.80
CA PHE A 46 -8.63 21.38 7.69
C PHE A 46 -9.08 22.09 8.97
N ASP A 47 -10.37 22.05 9.25
CA ASP A 47 -10.89 22.45 10.56
C ASP A 47 -10.43 21.48 11.66
N SER A 48 -10.57 21.87 12.93
CA SER A 48 -10.13 21.08 14.08
C SER A 48 -10.79 19.70 14.18
N GLY A 49 -12.06 19.57 13.81
CA GLY A 49 -12.78 18.29 13.81
C GLY A 49 -12.31 17.36 12.69
N THR A 50 -12.04 17.92 11.51
CA THR A 50 -11.47 17.19 10.38
C THR A 50 -10.05 16.72 10.69
N ARG A 51 -9.20 17.59 11.25
CA ARG A 51 -7.84 17.21 11.70
C ARG A 51 -7.88 16.06 12.69
N PHE A 52 -8.72 16.16 13.73
CA PHE A 52 -8.85 15.11 14.73
C PHE A 52 -9.30 13.77 14.13
N ARG A 53 -10.26 13.77 13.19
CA ARG A 53 -10.66 12.53 12.49
C ARG A 53 -9.53 11.92 11.67
N ILE A 54 -8.74 12.74 10.98
CA ILE A 54 -7.58 12.27 10.20
C ILE A 54 -6.50 11.71 11.14
N GLU A 55 -6.22 12.39 12.26
CA GLU A 55 -5.27 11.90 13.27
C GLU A 55 -5.67 10.52 13.80
N ILE A 56 -6.97 10.27 14.05
CA ILE A 56 -7.47 8.93 14.42
C ILE A 56 -7.19 7.88 13.32
N GLU A 57 -7.37 8.23 12.04
CA GLU A 57 -7.09 7.31 10.93
C GLU A 57 -5.58 7.00 10.82
N ILE A 58 -4.72 7.99 11.08
CA ILE A 58 -3.26 7.83 11.15
C ILE A 58 -2.89 6.91 12.31
N GLU A 59 -3.39 7.16 13.52
CA GLU A 59 -3.14 6.34 14.71
C GLU A 59 -3.64 4.90 14.53
N SER A 60 -4.82 4.73 13.93
CA SER A 60 -5.37 3.41 13.60
C SER A 60 -4.48 2.64 12.61
N ALA A 61 -3.88 3.33 11.63
CA ALA A 61 -2.93 2.73 10.71
C ALA A 61 -1.62 2.36 11.40
N TYR A 62 -1.14 3.20 12.31
CA TYR A 62 0.05 2.97 13.13
C TYR A 62 -0.08 1.72 13.99
N ASP A 63 -1.16 1.64 14.78
CA ASP A 63 -1.47 0.50 15.65
C ASP A 63 -1.54 -0.81 14.88
N LYS A 64 -2.19 -0.80 13.71
CA LYS A 64 -2.25 -1.99 12.87
C LYS A 64 -0.87 -2.39 12.36
N ARG A 65 -0.04 -1.42 11.96
CA ARG A 65 1.30 -1.71 11.45
C ARG A 65 2.22 -2.25 12.55
N LEU A 66 2.15 -1.71 13.77
CA LEU A 66 2.88 -2.25 14.92
C LEU A 66 2.50 -3.70 15.19
N LYS A 67 1.21 -4.04 15.15
CA LYS A 67 0.74 -5.42 15.28
C LYS A 67 1.28 -6.33 14.18
N GLU A 68 1.28 -5.86 12.91
CA GLU A 68 1.87 -6.61 11.79
C GLU A 68 3.37 -6.87 11.99
N MET A 69 4.12 -5.89 12.52
CA MET A 69 5.55 -6.03 12.83
C MET A 69 5.80 -7.03 13.97
N ALA A 70 5.04 -6.93 15.06
CA ALA A 70 5.15 -7.81 16.22
C ALA A 70 4.84 -9.28 15.91
N LEU A 71 3.95 -9.54 14.95
CA LEU A 71 3.57 -10.89 14.53
C LEU A 71 4.56 -11.53 13.55
N GLY A 72 5.65 -10.85 13.16
CA GLY A 72 6.66 -11.37 12.23
C GLY A 72 6.18 -11.55 10.78
N ASN A 73 4.93 -11.23 10.47
CA ASN A 73 4.29 -11.45 9.17
C ASN A 73 4.52 -10.30 8.19
N VAL A 74 5.79 -10.00 7.90
CA VAL A 74 6.13 -9.09 6.79
C VAL A 74 6.86 -9.83 5.69
N GLU A 75 6.36 -11.01 5.32
CA GLU A 75 6.44 -11.43 3.91
C GLU A 75 5.39 -10.61 3.14
N HIS A 76 5.72 -9.35 2.86
CA HIS A 76 5.12 -8.73 1.70
C HIS A 76 5.91 -9.27 0.50
N PRO A 77 5.24 -9.89 -0.50
CA PRO A 77 5.90 -10.14 -1.77
C PRO A 77 6.49 -8.80 -2.23
N GLU A 78 7.71 -8.86 -2.74
CA GLU A 78 8.37 -7.70 -3.33
C GLU A 78 7.38 -6.91 -4.18
N PRO A 79 7.49 -5.56 -4.26
CA PRO A 79 6.71 -4.85 -5.25
C PRO A 79 7.02 -5.49 -6.60
N SER A 80 6.07 -6.24 -7.17
CA SER A 80 6.11 -6.62 -8.58
C SER A 80 6.19 -5.31 -9.33
N THR A 81 7.41 -4.94 -9.72
CA THR A 81 7.67 -3.95 -10.76
C THR A 81 7.26 -4.62 -12.08
N THR A 82 5.99 -4.93 -12.25
CA THR A 82 5.41 -5.02 -13.59
C THR A 82 5.18 -3.58 -14.03
N CYS A 83 6.28 -2.91 -14.37
CA CYS A 83 6.27 -1.89 -15.40
C CYS A 83 5.68 -2.57 -16.63
N ALA A 84 4.41 -2.28 -16.93
CA ALA A 84 3.78 -2.65 -18.18
C ALA A 84 4.56 -1.99 -19.33
N SER A 85 5.52 -2.71 -19.91
CA SER A 85 6.03 -2.43 -21.25
C SER A 85 6.77 -3.62 -21.87
N ASP A 86 6.19 -4.82 -21.81
CA ASP A 86 6.51 -5.83 -22.83
C ASP A 86 5.61 -5.61 -24.04
N LYS A 87 6.01 -4.66 -24.89
CA LYS A 87 5.65 -4.71 -26.30
C LYS A 87 6.41 -5.86 -26.93
N CYS A 88 5.98 -7.10 -26.69
CA CYS A 88 6.28 -8.21 -27.57
C CYS A 88 4.96 -8.73 -28.12
N HIS A 89 4.56 -8.20 -29.28
CA HIS A 89 3.55 -8.84 -30.11
C HIS A 89 4.15 -10.09 -30.75
N ASP A 90 4.45 -11.11 -29.96
CA ASP A 90 4.56 -12.45 -30.49
C ASP A 90 3.16 -13.05 -30.48
N LYS A 91 2.56 -13.09 -31.67
CA LYS A 91 1.26 -13.73 -31.89
C LYS A 91 1.41 -15.19 -31.50
N TYR A 92 0.71 -15.59 -30.43
CA TYR A 92 0.55 -16.98 -30.05
C TYR A 92 0.02 -17.78 -31.26
N ASP A 93 0.87 -18.64 -31.82
CA ASP A 93 0.49 -19.59 -32.87
C ASP A 93 0.33 -20.98 -32.23
N PRO A 94 -0.91 -21.43 -31.99
CA PRO A 94 -1.18 -22.69 -31.31
C PRO A 94 -0.62 -23.89 -32.07
N GLU A 95 -0.51 -23.83 -33.40
CA GLU A 95 -0.01 -24.95 -34.20
C GLU A 95 1.49 -25.16 -34.01
N LYS A 96 2.24 -24.06 -33.81
CA LYS A 96 3.68 -24.10 -33.61
C LYS A 96 4.04 -24.73 -32.26
N ILE A 97 3.30 -24.38 -31.21
CA ILE A 97 3.52 -24.94 -29.85
C ILE A 97 3.15 -26.42 -29.81
N LEU A 98 2.05 -26.82 -30.46
CA LEU A 98 1.64 -28.22 -30.50
C LEU A 98 2.69 -29.10 -31.19
N LYS A 99 3.26 -28.65 -32.32
CA LYS A 99 4.35 -29.35 -33.01
C LYS A 99 5.59 -29.49 -32.14
N GLU A 100 5.95 -28.44 -31.41
CA GLU A 100 7.13 -28.44 -30.54
C GLU A 100 6.95 -29.40 -29.36
N GLN A 101 5.75 -29.49 -28.76
CA GLN A 101 5.48 -30.45 -27.69
C GLN A 101 5.49 -31.90 -28.17
N LEU A 102 4.92 -32.18 -29.35
CA LEU A 102 4.92 -33.52 -29.93
C LEU A 102 6.32 -33.98 -30.34
N SER A 103 7.20 -33.05 -30.74
CA SER A 103 8.60 -33.37 -31.09
C SER A 103 9.46 -33.81 -29.90
N LYS A 104 9.03 -33.51 -28.66
CA LYS A 104 9.73 -33.91 -27.42
C LYS A 104 9.30 -35.28 -26.88
N LEU A 105 8.32 -35.91 -27.54
CA LEU A 105 7.75 -37.22 -27.17
C LEU A 105 8.34 -38.39 -27.99
N GLY A 106 9.40 -38.15 -28.78
CA GLY A 106 10.11 -39.16 -29.58
C GLY A 106 11.58 -39.23 -29.24
#